data_AF-A0A453LDM8-F1
#
_entry.id   AF-A0A453LDM8-F1
#
_cell.length_a   1.000
_cell.length_b   1.000
_cell.length_c   1.000
_cell.angle_alpha   90.00
_cell.angle_beta   90.00
_cell.angle_gamma   90.00
#
_symmetry.space_group_name_H-M   'P 1'
#
loop_
_entity.id
_entity.type
_entity.pdbx_description
1 polymer ?
#
loop_
_entity_poly.entity_id
_entity_poly.type
_entity_poly.pdbx_seq_one_letter_code
_entity_poly.pdbx_strand_id
1 'polypeptide(L)'
;CVAGFLRRFSFQPLRENPLLGPSSTTLGKMGALDWNKVVHQHQGWRLISCIWLHAGLIHLVVNMLSLLFIGIRLEQQFGFVRIGAIYLLSGFGGSVMSALFLRNNYISVGASGALFGLLGSMLSELLMNWTIYSNKVRKRKKHAYIFFYPAA
;
A
#
# COMPACT_ATOMS: atom_id res chain seq x y z
N CYS A 1 -8.60 -1.40 27.41
CA CYS A 1 -7.41 -1.05 26.61
C CYS A 1 -6.23 -1.96 26.95
N VAL A 2 -5.40 -2.28 25.97
CA VAL A 2 -4.09 -2.92 26.15
C VAL A 2 -3.05 -1.81 26.40
N ALA A 3 -2.04 -2.10 27.22
CA ALA A 3 -0.97 -1.15 27.59
C ALA A 3 -1.50 0.17 28.19
N GLY A 4 -2.36 0.08 29.20
CA GLY A 4 -2.97 1.25 29.87
C GLY A 4 -1.96 2.24 30.48
N PHE A 5 -0.73 1.79 30.77
CA PHE A 5 0.36 2.66 31.23
C PHE A 5 0.72 3.75 30.21
N LEU A 6 0.46 3.52 28.91
CA LEU A 6 0.70 4.47 27.82
C LEU A 6 -0.33 5.61 27.75
N ARG A 7 -1.35 5.61 28.63
CA ARG A 7 -2.45 6.60 28.66
C ARG A 7 -3.03 6.87 27.26
N ARG A 8 -2.73 8.04 26.68
CA ARG A 8 -3.23 8.49 25.36
C ARG A 8 -2.79 7.59 24.20
N PHE A 9 -1.71 6.83 24.37
CA PHE A 9 -1.19 5.88 23.38
C PHE A 9 -1.59 4.42 23.67
N SER A 10 -2.56 4.20 24.55
CA SER A 10 -3.08 2.85 24.81
C SER A 10 -3.82 2.30 23.58
N PHE A 11 -3.76 0.99 23.39
CA PHE A 11 -4.42 0.30 22.28
C PHE A 11 -5.77 -0.25 22.70
N GLN A 12 -6.66 -0.44 21.73
CA GLN A 12 -7.91 -1.15 21.96
C GLN A 12 -7.62 -2.64 22.29
N PRO A 13 -8.49 -3.34 23.05
CA PRO A 13 -8.33 -4.77 23.28
C PRO A 13 -8.10 -5.54 21.97
N LEU A 14 -7.19 -6.52 21.98
CA LEU A 14 -6.86 -7.32 20.79
C LEU A 14 -8.06 -8.06 20.18
N ARG A 15 -9.10 -8.30 20.99
CA ARG A 15 -10.39 -8.87 20.53
C ARG A 15 -11.15 -7.92 19.61
N GLU A 16 -10.97 -6.62 19.77
CA GLU A 16 -11.64 -5.57 19.00
C GLU A 16 -10.76 -5.05 17.86
N ASN A 17 -9.48 -4.80 18.14
CA ASN A 17 -8.51 -4.42 17.11
C ASN A 17 -7.23 -5.28 17.24
N PRO A 18 -7.10 -6.35 16.44
CA PRO A 18 -5.93 -7.22 16.49
C PRO A 18 -4.65 -6.54 15.98
N LEU A 19 -4.77 -5.40 15.29
CA LEU A 19 -3.65 -4.70 14.66
C LEU A 19 -2.86 -3.80 15.61
N LEU A 20 -3.16 -3.84 16.93
CA LEU A 20 -2.58 -2.96 17.95
C LEU A 20 -2.82 -1.49 17.58
N GLY A 21 -4.08 -1.08 17.57
CA GLY A 21 -4.49 0.23 17.09
C GLY A 21 -5.60 0.89 17.90
N PRO A 22 -5.96 2.13 17.52
CA PRO A 22 -7.08 2.85 18.10
C PRO A 22 -8.43 2.30 17.62
N SER A 23 -9.51 2.85 18.16
CA SER A 23 -10.86 2.54 17.71
C SER A 23 -11.20 3.12 16.34
N SER A 24 -12.14 2.47 15.66
CA SER A 24 -12.70 2.95 14.40
C SER A 24 -13.30 4.34 14.53
N THR A 25 -13.95 4.63 15.65
CA THR A 25 -14.47 5.97 15.98
C THR A 25 -13.36 7.02 16.09
N THR A 26 -12.21 6.67 16.66
CA THR A 26 -11.05 7.55 16.76
C THR A 26 -10.45 7.82 15.38
N LEU A 27 -10.26 6.78 14.56
CA LEU A 27 -9.81 6.92 13.18
C LEU A 27 -10.77 7.80 12.36
N GLY A 28 -12.08 7.60 12.54
CA GLY A 28 -13.12 8.42 11.92
C GLY A 28 -13.03 9.90 12.30
N LYS A 29 -12.63 10.23 13.54
CA LYS A 29 -12.37 11.62 13.96
C LYS A 29 -11.08 12.17 13.37
N MET A 30 -10.04 11.34 13.25
CA MET A 30 -8.73 11.74 12.73
C MET A 30 -8.70 11.96 11.21
N GLY A 31 -9.73 11.52 10.47
CA GLY A 31 -9.79 11.69 9.01
C GLY A 31 -9.83 10.40 8.21
N ALA A 32 -10.20 9.28 8.83
CA ALA A 32 -10.44 8.05 8.09
C ALA A 32 -11.52 8.25 7.03
N LEU A 33 -11.41 7.47 5.96
CA LEU A 33 -12.39 7.50 4.88
C LEU A 33 -13.71 6.92 5.40
N ASP A 34 -14.77 7.68 5.19
CA ASP A 34 -16.13 7.33 5.54
C ASP A 34 -17.03 7.86 4.43
N TRP A 35 -17.72 6.95 3.74
CA TRP A 35 -18.53 7.28 2.56
C TRP A 35 -19.61 8.31 2.87
N ASN A 36 -20.30 8.16 4.01
CA ASN A 36 -21.40 9.06 4.38
C ASN A 36 -20.87 10.48 4.60
N LYS A 37 -19.72 10.62 5.27
CA LYS A 37 -19.09 11.93 5.48
C LYS A 37 -18.57 12.56 4.19
N VAL A 38 -18.04 11.75 3.27
CA VAL A 38 -17.55 12.25 1.98
C VAL A 38 -18.72 12.73 1.11
N VAL A 39 -19.78 11.93 0.99
CA VAL A 39 -20.88 12.18 0.05
C VAL A 39 -21.92 13.15 0.63
N HIS A 40 -22.38 12.92 1.87
CA HIS A 40 -23.46 13.71 2.46
C HIS A 40 -22.98 14.93 3.27
N GLN A 41 -21.74 14.89 3.78
CA GLN A 41 -21.17 16.01 4.57
C GLN A 41 -20.08 16.76 3.80
N HIS A 42 -19.88 16.45 2.52
CA HIS A 42 -18.90 17.09 1.63
C HIS A 42 -17.45 17.09 2.15
N GLN A 43 -17.08 16.08 2.96
CA GLN A 43 -15.74 15.98 3.54
C GLN A 43 -14.74 15.29 2.59
N GLY A 44 -14.60 15.82 1.36
CA GLY A 44 -13.77 15.23 0.30
C GLY A 44 -12.29 15.11 0.65
N TRP A 45 -11.77 15.95 1.56
CA TRP A 45 -10.41 15.87 2.08
C TRP A 45 -10.08 14.50 2.71
N ARG A 46 -11.10 13.75 3.14
CA ARG A 46 -10.94 12.38 3.68
C ARG A 46 -10.39 11.38 2.67
N LEU A 47 -10.61 11.61 1.38
CA LEU A 47 -10.06 10.79 0.29
C LEU A 47 -8.53 10.89 0.20
N ILE A 48 -7.96 11.97 0.76
CA ILE A 48 -6.52 12.21 0.79
C ILE A 48 -5.98 11.86 2.17
N SER A 49 -6.58 12.37 3.25
CA SER A 49 -6.06 12.15 4.61
C SER A 49 -6.00 10.68 5.02
N CYS A 50 -6.92 9.83 4.53
CA CYS A 50 -6.94 8.41 4.87
C CYS A 50 -5.70 7.64 4.41
N ILE A 51 -4.96 8.15 3.40
CA ILE A 51 -3.74 7.54 2.86
C ILE A 51 -2.63 7.49 3.92
N TRP A 52 -2.58 8.45 4.85
CA TRP A 52 -1.58 8.51 5.91
C TRP A 52 -2.02 7.84 7.22
N LEU A 53 -3.31 7.58 7.39
CA LEU A 53 -3.84 6.91 8.57
C LEU A 53 -3.66 5.40 8.46
N HIS A 54 -3.42 4.73 9.59
CA HIS A 54 -3.25 3.28 9.64
C HIS A 54 -4.10 2.70 10.76
N ALA A 55 -4.63 1.50 10.54
CA ALA A 55 -5.55 0.82 11.45
C ALA A 55 -4.90 0.38 12.78
N GLY A 56 -3.57 0.30 12.82
CA GLY A 56 -2.78 -0.06 13.98
C GLY A 56 -1.29 -0.19 13.64
N LEU A 57 -0.48 -0.52 14.66
CA LEU A 57 0.97 -0.63 14.52
C LEU A 57 1.40 -1.69 13.50
N ILE A 58 0.76 -2.87 13.51
CA ILE A 58 1.10 -3.95 12.58
C ILE A 58 0.84 -3.50 11.14
N HIS A 59 -0.31 -2.87 10.91
CA HIS A 59 -0.67 -2.36 9.58
C HIS A 59 0.30 -1.28 9.10
N LEU A 60 0.72 -0.37 9.99
CA LEU A 60 1.73 0.63 9.67
C LEU A 60 3.07 -0.01 9.27
N VAL A 61 3.58 -0.93 10.08
CA VAL A 61 4.88 -1.59 9.82
C VAL A 61 4.87 -2.30 8.47
N VAL A 62 3.81 -3.06 8.15
CA VAL A 62 3.71 -3.76 6.87
C VAL A 62 3.68 -2.79 5.69
N ASN A 63 2.96 -1.67 5.78
CA ASN A 63 2.94 -0.67 4.72
C ASN A 63 4.30 0.00 4.55
N MET A 64 4.97 0.37 5.65
CA MET A 64 6.27 1.04 5.59
C MET A 64 7.36 0.10 5.07
N LEU A 65 7.37 -1.18 5.48
CA LEU A 65 8.29 -2.16 4.92
C LEU A 65 8.04 -2.38 3.43
N SER A 66 6.78 -2.49 3.01
CA SER A 66 6.42 -2.60 1.60
C SER A 66 6.89 -1.38 0.80
N LEU A 67 6.67 -0.18 1.34
CA LEU A 67 7.11 1.07 0.72
C LEU A 67 8.65 1.14 0.65
N LEU A 68 9.35 0.68 1.66
CA LEU A 68 10.81 0.66 1.70
C LEU A 68 11.38 -0.29 0.63
N PHE A 69 10.84 -1.50 0.50
CA PHE A 69 11.35 -2.45 -0.51
C PHE A 69 10.95 -2.10 -1.94
N ILE A 70 9.70 -1.72 -2.16
CA ILE A 70 9.16 -1.45 -3.50
C ILE A 70 9.45 -0.01 -3.93
N GLY A 71 9.17 0.94 -3.04
CA GLY A 71 9.32 2.37 -3.32
C GLY A 71 10.76 2.77 -3.59
N ILE A 72 11.72 2.36 -2.75
CA ILE A 72 13.14 2.69 -2.98
C ILE A 72 13.63 2.10 -4.31
N ARG A 73 13.27 0.85 -4.61
CA ARG A 73 13.64 0.22 -5.88
C ARG A 73 13.11 1.01 -7.07
N LEU A 74 11.83 1.36 -7.06
CA LEU A 74 11.20 2.12 -8.13
C LEU A 74 11.74 3.54 -8.22
N GLU A 75 12.01 4.20 -7.10
CA GLU A 75 12.58 5.54 -7.04
C GLU A 75 13.98 5.57 -7.68
N GLN A 76 14.81 4.56 -7.41
CA GLN A 76 16.12 4.43 -8.04
C GLN A 76 16.04 4.22 -9.56
N GLN A 77 14.97 3.57 -10.05
CA GLN A 77 14.79 3.31 -11.48
C GLN A 77 14.15 4.47 -12.24
N PHE A 78 13.15 5.14 -11.64
CA PHE A 78 12.29 6.11 -12.34
C PHE A 78 12.37 7.54 -11.79
N GLY A 79 13.00 7.72 -10.63
CA GLY A 79 13.12 9.01 -9.93
C GLY A 79 11.96 9.31 -8.98
N PHE A 80 12.28 10.08 -7.93
CA PHE A 80 11.37 10.44 -6.84
C PHE A 80 10.04 11.04 -7.31
N VAL A 81 10.08 12.01 -8.23
CA VAL A 81 8.89 12.75 -8.66
C VAL A 81 7.85 11.84 -9.31
N ARG A 82 8.29 10.91 -10.17
CA ARG A 82 7.38 9.99 -10.87
C ARG A 82 6.75 9.00 -9.91
N ILE A 83 7.55 8.43 -9.01
CA ILE A 83 7.07 7.45 -8.02
C ILE A 83 6.18 8.12 -6.98
N GLY A 84 6.51 9.33 -6.53
CA GLY A 84 5.66 10.13 -5.65
C GLY A 84 4.31 10.46 -6.29
N ALA A 85 4.29 10.83 -7.58
CA ALA A 85 3.05 11.07 -8.31
C ALA A 85 2.19 9.79 -8.43
N ILE A 86 2.79 8.65 -8.82
CA ILE A 86 2.08 7.36 -8.88
C ILE A 86 1.51 6.99 -7.52
N TYR A 87 2.31 7.12 -6.45
CA TYR A 87 1.88 6.82 -5.08
C TYR A 87 0.67 7.66 -4.69
N LEU A 88 0.71 8.98 -4.89
CA LEU A 88 -0.40 9.87 -4.52
C LEU A 88 -1.66 9.62 -5.36
N LEU A 89 -1.51 9.47 -6.68
CA LEU A 89 -2.64 9.24 -7.58
C LEU A 89 -3.30 7.88 -7.34
N SER A 90 -2.50 6.82 -7.11
CA SER A 90 -3.02 5.51 -6.78
C SER A 90 -3.64 5.46 -5.38
N GLY A 91 -3.07 6.17 -4.41
CA GLY A 91 -3.67 6.32 -3.07
C GLY A 91 -5.04 7.01 -3.14
N PHE A 92 -5.14 8.10 -3.90
CA PHE A 92 -6.41 8.78 -4.13
C PHE A 92 -7.41 7.91 -4.90
N GLY A 93 -6.99 7.28 -6.01
CA GLY A 93 -7.83 6.39 -6.80
C GLY A 93 -8.33 5.18 -5.99
N GLY A 94 -7.47 4.59 -5.15
CA GLY A 94 -7.84 3.54 -4.21
C GLY A 94 -8.86 4.01 -3.17
N SER A 95 -8.73 5.25 -2.68
CA SER A 95 -9.69 5.85 -1.74
C SER A 95 -11.03 6.14 -2.40
N VAL A 96 -11.05 6.61 -3.65
CA VAL A 96 -12.27 6.78 -4.44
C VAL A 96 -12.95 5.43 -4.69
N MET A 97 -12.19 4.41 -5.09
CA MET A 97 -12.70 3.05 -5.28
C MET A 97 -13.28 2.51 -3.96
N SER A 98 -12.57 2.69 -2.85
CA SER A 98 -13.02 2.29 -1.53
C SER A 98 -14.34 2.97 -1.16
N ALA A 99 -14.48 4.28 -1.42
CA ALA A 99 -15.74 4.99 -1.20
C ALA A 99 -16.88 4.46 -2.09
N LEU A 100 -16.64 4.17 -3.37
CA LEU A 100 -17.69 3.71 -4.29
C LEU A 100 -18.24 2.33 -3.91
N PHE A 101 -17.38 1.43 -3.42
CA PHE A 101 -17.71 0.03 -3.14
C PHE A 101 -18.01 -0.26 -1.66
N LEU A 102 -17.50 0.51 -0.70
CA LEU A 102 -17.70 0.31 0.75
C LEU A 102 -18.67 1.35 1.34
N ARG A 103 -19.96 1.25 0.99
CA ARG A 103 -21.00 2.20 1.43
C ARG A 103 -21.56 1.92 2.84
N ASN A 104 -21.37 0.71 3.38
CA ASN A 104 -22.02 0.25 4.62
C ASN A 104 -21.22 0.56 5.90
N ASN A 105 -21.05 1.84 6.27
CA ASN A 105 -20.43 2.27 7.54
C ASN A 105 -19.04 1.69 7.85
N TYR A 106 -18.31 1.25 6.82
CA TYR A 106 -16.93 0.82 6.96
C TYR A 106 -16.02 2.04 6.90
N ILE A 107 -15.07 2.09 7.83
CA ILE A 107 -13.97 3.03 7.75
C ILE A 107 -12.80 2.41 6.99
N SER A 108 -12.17 3.19 6.13
CA SER A 108 -10.98 2.76 5.38
C SER A 108 -9.82 3.70 5.68
N VAL A 109 -8.65 3.12 5.89
CA VAL A 109 -7.38 3.81 6.18
C VAL A 109 -6.23 3.00 5.62
N GLY A 110 -5.18 3.68 5.18
CA GLY A 110 -3.91 3.05 4.85
C GLY A 110 -3.33 3.49 3.53
N ALA A 111 -2.01 3.39 3.45
CA ALA A 111 -1.23 3.59 2.24
C ALA A 111 -1.37 2.46 1.21
N SER A 112 -2.12 1.40 1.52
CA SER A 112 -2.17 0.18 0.71
C SER A 112 -2.67 0.41 -0.72
N GLY A 113 -3.62 1.31 -0.94
CA GLY A 113 -4.05 1.71 -2.29
C GLY A 113 -2.91 2.31 -3.13
N ALA A 114 -2.05 3.11 -2.50
CA ALA A 114 -0.87 3.67 -3.13
C ALA A 114 0.17 2.59 -3.44
N LEU A 115 0.39 1.65 -2.50
CA LEU A 115 1.29 0.51 -2.70
C LEU A 115 0.85 -0.42 -3.82
N PHE A 116 -0.45 -0.70 -3.96
CA PHE A 116 -0.97 -1.46 -5.10
C PHE A 116 -0.74 -0.74 -6.42
N GLY A 117 -0.78 0.59 -6.44
CA GLY A 117 -0.35 1.41 -7.57
C GLY A 117 1.11 1.19 -7.94
N LEU A 118 2.00 1.22 -6.95
CA LEU A 118 3.43 0.94 -7.15
C LEU A 118 3.67 -0.49 -7.68
N LEU A 119 3.00 -1.50 -7.11
CA LEU A 119 3.04 -2.86 -7.63
C LEU A 119 2.53 -2.95 -9.08
N GLY A 120 1.45 -2.22 -9.40
CA GLY A 120 0.94 -2.09 -10.76
C GLY A 120 1.96 -1.49 -11.72
N SER A 121 2.73 -0.48 -11.28
CA SER A 121 3.82 0.10 -12.09
C SER A 121 4.96 -0.89 -12.33
N MET A 122 5.35 -1.68 -11.33
CA MET A 122 6.35 -2.76 -11.51
C MET A 122 5.86 -3.81 -12.50
N LEU A 123 4.58 -4.20 -12.41
CA LEU A 123 4.00 -5.15 -13.34
C LEU A 123 3.97 -4.57 -14.77
N SER A 124 3.61 -3.29 -14.90
CA SER A 124 3.63 -2.59 -16.20
C SER A 124 5.04 -2.55 -16.80
N GLU A 125 6.08 -2.25 -16.01
CA GLU A 125 7.48 -2.31 -16.43
C GLU A 125 7.87 -3.70 -16.93
N LEU A 126 7.50 -4.75 -16.19
CA LEU A 126 7.80 -6.14 -16.54
C LEU A 126 7.16 -6.52 -17.88
N LEU A 127 5.90 -6.12 -18.10
CA LEU A 127 5.17 -6.41 -19.33
C LEU A 127 5.73 -5.64 -20.53
N MET A 128 6.02 -4.35 -20.37
CA MET A 128 6.57 -3.52 -21.44
C MET A 128 7.99 -3.95 -21.84
N ASN A 129 8.80 -4.41 -20.87
CA ASN A 129 10.18 -4.84 -21.11
C ASN A 129 10.32 -6.39 -21.21
N TRP A 130 9.22 -7.11 -21.43
CA TRP A 130 9.18 -8.58 -21.39
C TRP A 130 10.22 -9.26 -22.29
N THR A 131 10.49 -8.70 -23.47
CA THR A 131 11.46 -9.23 -24.45
C THR A 131 12.91 -9.19 -23.93
N ILE A 132 13.26 -8.21 -23.09
CA ILE A 132 14.59 -8.11 -22.49
C ILE A 132 14.76 -9.18 -21.40
N TYR A 133 13.72 -9.36 -20.58
CA TYR A 133 13.71 -10.35 -19.51
C TYR A 133 13.72 -11.78 -20.05
N SER A 134 12.90 -12.09 -21.06
CA SER A 134 12.86 -13.42 -21.69
C SER A 134 14.21 -13.80 -22.31
N ASN A 135 14.91 -12.83 -22.92
CA ASN A 135 16.24 -13.03 -23.48
C ASN A 135 17.33 -13.26 -22.40
N LYS A 136 17.27 -12.55 -21.26
CA LYS A 136 18.17 -12.80 -20.12
C LYS A 136 17.97 -14.19 -19.53
N VAL A 137 16.72 -14.62 -19.33
CA VAL A 137 16.40 -15.96 -18.82
C VAL A 137 16.88 -17.04 -19.80
N ARG A 138 16.65 -16.86 -21.11
CA ARG A 138 17.13 -17.78 -22.14
C ARG A 138 18.66 -17.88 -22.17
N LYS A 139 19.38 -16.76 -22.03
CA LYS A 139 20.85 -16.75 -21.93
C LYS A 139 21.37 -17.47 -20.68
N ARG A 140 20.74 -17.27 -19.52
CA ARG A 140 21.09 -17.96 -18.27
C ARG A 140 20.84 -19.47 -18.37
N LYS A 141 19.70 -19.89 -18.92
CA LYS A 141 19.44 -21.30 -19.21
C LYS A 141 20.52 -21.85 -20.16
N LYS A 142 20.85 -21.15 -21.25
CA LYS A 142 21.88 -21.58 -22.19
C LYS A 142 23.26 -21.75 -21.53
N HIS A 143 23.68 -20.84 -20.65
CA HIS A 143 24.92 -20.98 -19.89
C HIS A 143 24.87 -22.15 -18.90
N ALA A 144 23.75 -22.36 -18.21
CA ALA A 144 23.57 -23.52 -17.33
C ALA A 144 23.63 -24.84 -18.13
N TYR A 145 22.96 -24.92 -19.28
CA TYR A 145 23.02 -26.09 -20.16
C TYR A 145 24.45 -26.41 -20.62
N ILE A 146 25.23 -25.40 -21.02
CA ILE A 146 26.65 -25.57 -21.40
C ILE A 146 27.48 -26.11 -20.22
N PHE A 147 27.18 -25.70 -18.99
CA PHE A 147 27.90 -26.15 -17.80
C PHE A 147 27.53 -27.58 -17.37
N PHE A 148 26.27 -27.98 -17.54
CA PHE A 148 25.79 -29.32 -17.15
C PHE A 148 25.93 -30.39 -18.25
N TYR A 149 26.07 -30.00 -19.52
CA TYR A 149 26.29 -30.89 -20.65
C TYR A 149 27.44 -30.36 -21.53
N PRO A 150 28.69 -30.46 -21.06
CA PRO A 150 29.83 -30.17 -21.92
C PRO A 150 29.82 -31.20 -23.07
N ALA A 151 29.82 -30.73 -24.30
CA ALA A 151 29.98 -31.60 -25.47
C ALA A 151 31.33 -32.34 -25.33
N ALA A 152 31.28 -33.67 -25.36
CA ALA A 152 32.44 -34.55 -25.34
C ALA A 152 33.22 -34.46 -26.66
#